data_AF-A0A932IIG1-F1
#
_entry.id   AF-A0A932IIG1-F1
#
_cell.length_a   1.000
_cell.length_b   1.000
_cell.length_c   1.000
_cell.angle_alpha   90.00
_cell.angle_beta   90.00
_cell.angle_gamma   90.00
#
_symmetry.space_group_name_H-M   'P 1'
#
loop_
_entity.id
_entity.type
_entity.pdbx_description
1 polymer ?
#
loop_
_entity_poly.entity_id
_entity_poly.type
_entity_poly.pdbx_seq_one_letter_code
_entity_poly.pdbx_strand_id
1 'polypeptide(L)'
;MVNELATAQELLLSDATPPHVAIDTPADDSFLASTQVPVRITWLDPETGGAASGIDLTTAEIFFDGADITAELFIDVTGADGLV
;
A
#
# COMPACT_ATOMS: atom_id res chain seq x y z
N MET A 1 -3.83 16.25 55.47
CA MET A 1 -4.31 15.60 54.23
C MET A 1 -3.69 16.34 53.07
N VAL A 2 -2.72 15.72 52.39
CA VAL A 2 -2.27 16.18 51.07
C VAL A 2 -2.81 15.18 50.07
N ASN A 3 -3.62 15.66 49.13
CA ASN A 3 -4.19 14.85 48.06
C ASN A 3 -3.30 15.05 46.85
N GLU A 4 -2.31 14.19 46.66
CA GLU A 4 -1.48 14.21 45.45
C GLU A 4 -2.26 13.57 44.32
N LEU A 5 -2.91 14.39 43.49
CA LEU A 5 -3.52 13.95 42.25
C LEU A 5 -2.40 13.70 41.24
N ALA A 6 -1.93 12.45 41.15
CA ALA A 6 -1.01 12.04 40.11
C ALA A 6 -1.78 11.96 38.77
N THR A 7 -1.46 12.86 37.84
CA THR A 7 -1.96 12.80 36.47
C THR A 7 -1.12 11.79 35.69
N ALA A 8 -1.72 10.68 35.26
CA ALA A 8 -1.11 9.80 34.26
C ALA A 8 -1.35 10.39 32.87
N GLN A 9 -0.28 10.60 32.11
CA GLN A 9 -0.35 10.91 30.69
C GLN A 9 0.04 9.67 29.91
N GLU A 10 -0.81 9.23 28.99
CA GLU A 10 -0.50 8.17 28.05
C GLU A 10 -0.29 8.79 26.68
N LEU A 11 0.86 8.50 26.07
CA LEU A 11 1.21 9.01 24.75
C LEU A 11 0.62 8.06 23.70
N LEU A 12 -0.40 8.54 22.97
CA LEU A 12 -0.88 7.86 21.78
C LEU A 12 -0.05 8.33 20.59
N LEU A 13 0.72 7.40 20.01
CA LEU A 13 1.42 7.63 18.74
C LEU A 13 0.50 7.15 17.61
N SER A 14 0.20 8.04 16.66
CA SER A 14 -0.43 7.65 15.40
C SER A 14 0.64 7.09 14.48
N ASP A 15 0.38 5.95 13.86
CA ASP A 15 1.17 5.55 12.70
C ASP A 15 0.82 6.42 11.50
N ALA A 16 1.85 6.84 10.78
CA ALA A 16 1.79 7.65 9.57
C ALA A 16 2.81 7.18 8.53
N THR A 17 3.34 5.96 8.68
CA THR A 17 4.33 5.38 7.79
C THR A 17 3.65 4.98 6.48
N PRO A 18 4.01 5.60 5.34
CA PRO A 18 3.38 5.25 4.06
C PRO A 18 3.89 3.89 3.56
N PRO A 19 3.07 3.10 2.86
CA PRO A 19 3.53 1.90 2.19
C PRO A 19 4.45 2.28 1.02
N HIS A 20 5.39 1.39 0.73
CA HIS A 20 6.18 1.43 -0.49
C HIS A 20 5.46 0.67 -1.60
N VAL A 21 5.39 1.23 -2.80
CA VAL A 21 4.73 0.62 -3.97
C VAL A 21 5.69 0.65 -5.16
N ALA A 22 5.73 -0.43 -5.94
CA ALA A 22 6.50 -0.51 -7.17
C ALA A 22 5.68 -1.20 -8.28
N ILE A 23 5.81 -0.69 -9.50
CA ILE A 23 5.32 -1.38 -10.71
C ILE A 23 6.45 -2.29 -11.19
N ASP A 24 6.28 -3.60 -11.06
CA ASP A 24 7.24 -4.59 -11.51
C ASP A 24 7.08 -4.89 -13.02
N THR A 25 5.85 -4.85 -13.51
CA THR A 25 5.51 -5.10 -14.92
C THR A 25 4.25 -4.30 -15.29
N PRO A 26 4.22 -3.64 -16.46
CA PRO A 26 5.30 -3.51 -17.44
C PRO A 26 6.49 -2.72 -16.90
N ALA A 27 7.68 -3.00 -17.44
CA ALA A 27 8.85 -2.18 -17.14
C ALA A 27 8.65 -0.77 -17.73
N ASP A 28 9.23 0.23 -17.06
CA ASP A 28 9.20 1.61 -17.53
C ASP A 28 9.73 1.72 -18.97
N ASP A 29 9.09 2.58 -19.77
CA ASP A 29 9.36 2.78 -21.20
C ASP A 29 9.30 1.52 -22.09
N SER A 30 8.70 0.42 -21.63
CA SER A 30 8.61 -0.81 -22.43
C SER A 30 7.56 -0.72 -23.53
N PHE A 31 7.90 -1.28 -24.70
CA PHE A 31 6.96 -1.48 -25.81
C PHE A 31 6.50 -2.93 -25.84
N LEU A 32 5.20 -3.14 -25.65
CA LEU A 32 4.60 -4.46 -25.71
C LEU A 32 3.95 -4.68 -27.08
N ALA A 33 4.25 -5.80 -27.72
CA ALA A 33 3.65 -6.19 -29.00
C ALA A 33 2.30 -6.93 -28.83
N SER A 34 1.63 -6.72 -27.70
CA SER A 34 0.40 -7.42 -27.29
C SER A 34 -0.61 -6.39 -26.80
N THR A 35 -1.89 -6.65 -27.08
CA THR A 35 -3.02 -5.90 -26.51
C THR A 35 -3.42 -6.41 -25.13
N GLN A 36 -2.84 -7.51 -24.66
CA GLN A 36 -2.93 -7.97 -23.28
C GLN A 36 -1.62 -7.62 -22.57
N VAL A 37 -1.69 -6.66 -21.66
CA VAL A 37 -0.58 -6.13 -20.89
C VAL A 37 -0.56 -6.84 -19.54
N PRO A 38 0.50 -7.62 -19.23
CA PRO A 38 0.66 -8.15 -17.88
C PRO A 38 0.96 -6.99 -16.93
N VAL A 39 0.20 -6.92 -15.84
CA VAL A 39 0.41 -5.97 -14.75
C VAL A 39 0.85 -6.74 -13.51
N ARG A 40 1.93 -6.26 -12.90
CA ARG A 40 2.40 -6.71 -11.60
C ARG A 40 2.84 -5.49 -10.80
N ILE A 41 2.24 -5.32 -9.64
CA ILE A 41 2.53 -4.26 -8.69
C ILE A 41 2.87 -4.93 -7.36
N THR A 42 3.90 -4.45 -6.68
CA THR A 42 4.25 -4.90 -5.33
C THR A 42 4.07 -3.77 -4.34
N TRP A 43 3.64 -4.12 -3.12
CA TRP A 43 3.67 -3.21 -2.00
C TRP A 43 4.28 -3.85 -0.75
N LEU A 44 4.87 -2.99 0.05
CA LEU A 44 5.55 -3.30 1.29
C LEU A 44 5.13 -2.24 2.31
N ASP A 45 4.74 -2.68 3.50
CA ASP A 45 4.68 -1.79 4.64
C ASP A 45 6.06 -1.73 5.32
N PRO A 46 6.79 -0.60 5.24
CA PRO A 46 8.12 -0.51 5.79
C PRO A 46 8.07 -0.36 7.32
N GLU A 47 8.82 -1.20 8.02
CA GLU A 47 8.98 -1.05 9.47
C GLU A 47 9.82 0.20 9.80
N THR A 48 9.19 1.30 10.21
CA THR A 48 9.90 2.41 10.86
C THR A 48 9.52 2.55 12.32
N GLY A 49 10.40 2.12 13.23
CA GLY A 49 10.25 2.32 14.67
C GLY A 49 9.27 1.38 15.40
N GLY A 50 8.80 0.31 14.75
CA GLY A 50 7.85 -0.66 15.32
C GLY A 50 7.58 -1.83 14.36
N ALA A 51 6.53 -2.62 14.65
CA ALA A 51 6.03 -3.64 13.73
C ALA A 51 5.33 -2.98 12.53
N ALA A 52 5.32 -3.66 11.38
CA ALA A 52 4.46 -3.30 10.24
C ALA A 52 3.02 -3.04 10.73
N SER A 53 2.47 -1.87 10.42
CA SER A 53 1.08 -1.49 10.70
C SER A 53 0.08 -2.17 9.77
N GLY A 54 0.56 -2.69 8.64
CA GLY A 54 -0.20 -3.48 7.67
C GLY A 54 -0.60 -2.67 6.44
N ILE A 55 -1.21 -3.37 5.48
CA ILE A 55 -1.73 -2.79 4.25
C ILE A 55 -3.26 -2.85 4.29
N ASP A 56 -3.92 -1.70 4.13
CA ASP A 56 -5.36 -1.64 3.91
C ASP A 56 -5.67 -1.82 2.43
N LEU A 57 -6.16 -3.01 2.06
CA LEU A 57 -6.49 -3.33 0.67
C LEU A 57 -7.75 -2.61 0.17
N THR A 58 -8.58 -2.06 1.06
CA THR A 58 -9.80 -1.36 0.67
C THR A 58 -9.53 0.04 0.11
N THR A 59 -8.32 0.55 0.30
CA THR A 59 -7.88 1.86 -0.20
C THR A 59 -6.96 1.74 -1.42
N ALA A 60 -6.69 0.54 -1.92
CA ALA A 60 -5.88 0.36 -3.11
C ALA A 60 -6.66 0.80 -4.36
N GLU A 61 -6.05 1.69 -5.15
CA GLU A 61 -6.58 2.16 -6.43
C GLU A 61 -5.48 2.06 -7.49
N ILE A 62 -5.78 1.45 -8.63
CA ILE A 62 -4.81 1.21 -9.71
C ILE A 62 -5.40 1.77 -11.00
N PHE A 63 -4.62 2.66 -11.64
CA PHE A 63 -5.05 3.37 -12.84
C PHE A 63 -4.16 3.02 -14.03
N PHE A 64 -4.77 2.80 -15.20
CA PHE A 64 -4.09 2.65 -16.49
C PHE A 64 -4.59 3.73 -17.45
N ASP A 65 -3.69 4.60 -17.90
CA ASP A 65 -4.03 5.80 -18.70
C ASP A 65 -5.16 6.66 -18.10
N GLY A 66 -5.28 6.67 -16.78
CA GLY A 66 -6.32 7.39 -16.04
C GLY A 66 -7.66 6.67 -15.90
N ALA A 67 -7.82 5.48 -16.48
CA ALA A 67 -8.95 4.59 -16.20
C ALA A 67 -8.66 3.74 -14.95
N ASP A 68 -9.62 3.65 -14.05
CA ASP A 68 -9.53 2.78 -12.87
C ASP A 68 -9.73 1.32 -13.32
N ILE A 69 -8.68 0.50 -13.10
CA ILE A 69 -8.64 -0.92 -13.44
C ILE A 69 -8.55 -1.81 -12.19
N THR A 70 -8.79 -1.25 -11.01
CA THR A 70 -8.61 -1.95 -9.72
C THR A 70 -9.38 -3.28 -9.67
N ALA A 71 -10.59 -3.31 -10.23
CA ALA A 71 -11.45 -4.50 -10.25
C ALA A 71 -11.02 -5.57 -11.27
N GLU A 72 -10.08 -5.26 -12.17
CA GLU A 72 -9.57 -6.17 -13.20
C GLU A 72 -8.37 -6.99 -12.71
N LEU A 73 -7.82 -6.59 -11.55
CA LEU A 73 -6.63 -7.19 -10.95
C LEU A 73 -7.00 -8.05 -9.74
N PHE A 74 -6.21 -9.09 -9.52
CA PHE A 74 -6.21 -9.81 -8.25
C PHE A 74 -5.34 -9.03 -7.26
N ILE A 75 -5.90 -8.70 -6.08
CA ILE A 75 -5.26 -7.87 -5.05
C ILE A 75 -5.07 -8.70 -3.78
N ASP A 76 -3.84 -8.72 -3.23
CA ASP A 76 -3.51 -9.37 -1.97
C ASP A 76 -2.57 -8.53 -1.09
N VAL A 77 -2.16 -9.06 0.07
CA VAL A 77 -1.34 -8.30 1.03
C VAL A 77 0.08 -7.99 0.55
N THR A 78 0.51 -8.54 -0.59
CA THR A 78 1.84 -8.35 -1.17
C THR A 78 1.84 -7.58 -2.49
N GLY A 79 0.70 -7.47 -3.17
CA GLY A 79 0.62 -6.76 -4.42
C GLY A 79 -0.69 -6.93 -5.18
N ALA A 80 -0.63 -6.55 -6.46
CA ALA A 80 -1.67 -6.79 -7.43
C ALA A 80 -1.11 -7.42 -8.70
N ASP A 81 -1.85 -8.36 -9.29
CA ASP A 81 -1.50 -8.98 -10.57
C ASP A 81 -2.72 -9.23 -11.48
N GLY A 82 -2.50 -9.18 -12.79
CA GLY A 82 -3.55 -9.42 -13.77
C GLY A 82 -3.14 -9.12 -15.20
N LEU A 83 -4.14 -9.13 -16.09
CA LEU A 83 -4.01 -8.76 -17.50
C LEU A 83 -5.00 -7.62 -17.79
N VAL A 84 -4.52 -6.57 -18.45
CA VAL A 84 -5.31 -5.45 -18.97
C VAL A 84 -5.26 -5.38 -20.48
#